data_AF-A0A0Q7C7V8-F1
#
_entry.id   AF-A0A0Q7C7V8-F1
#
_cell.length_a   1.000
_cell.length_b   1.000
_cell.length_c   1.000
_cell.angle_alpha   90.00
_cell.angle_beta   90.00
_cell.angle_gamma   90.00
#
_symmetry.space_group_name_H-M   'P 1'
#
loop_
_entity.id
_entity.type
_entity.pdbx_description
1 polymer ?
#
loop_
_entity_poly.entity_id
_entity_poly.type
_entity_poly.pdbx_seq_one_letter_code
_entity_poly.pdbx_strand_id
1 'polypeptide(L)'
;MKLRPLLKLLPALAIGTAWFGTTHAWAADAFPSKPIKILVGFSPGGSNDMVARLIGPKLAEGLGQQVLIDNRPGAGGNIAASAMLAAPADGHTLLMCTTGTLSIQPHVLKSMPFDSEKDIVPVTQVVNAPYMLLVNSNLPVKSVKELIAYARQKPGEINFASSGTATGGHLAGEMLKSRAGIDIVHVAYKGTGQAMTDLIAGQVSMIFDQPVSSMQYARSGKLRALAVASPRRLPAFPDIPTVAEAGVPDFDPVTWAGICAPKNTPTAVVERIQREVAKVLAMPEIAKRLIADGLEPVGSTPEQFRAFLAADKRKWGRVVKDADVKAE
;
A
#
# COMPACT_ATOMS: atom_id res chain seq x y z
N MET A 1 81.80 66.17 -9.37
CA MET A 1 83.02 65.33 -9.39
C MET A 1 83.08 64.56 -8.08
N LYS A 2 83.38 63.25 -8.17
CA LYS A 2 83.54 62.21 -7.13
C LYS A 2 82.39 61.18 -7.01
N LEU A 3 82.86 59.94 -7.11
CA LEU A 3 82.22 58.67 -7.38
C LEU A 3 81.62 58.01 -6.11
N ARG A 4 80.55 57.21 -6.33
CA ARG A 4 80.22 55.83 -5.85
C ARG A 4 80.93 55.25 -4.60
N PRO A 5 80.41 54.13 -4.03
CA PRO A 5 79.03 53.69 -3.77
C PRO A 5 78.89 53.12 -2.32
N LEU A 6 77.68 52.82 -1.83
CA LEU A 6 77.54 51.81 -0.78
C LEU A 6 76.27 50.98 -0.98
N LEU A 7 76.50 49.75 -1.43
CA LEU A 7 75.58 48.62 -1.47
C LEU A 7 75.12 48.32 -0.04
N LYS A 8 73.81 48.32 0.22
CA LYS A 8 73.23 47.62 1.36
C LYS A 8 71.99 46.85 0.91
N LEU A 9 72.13 45.52 0.95
CA LEU A 9 71.09 44.52 0.82
C LEU A 9 69.96 44.79 1.83
N LEU A 10 68.71 44.73 1.36
CA LEU A 10 67.52 44.59 2.21
C LEU A 10 66.76 43.33 1.77
N PRO A 11 66.27 42.52 2.71
CA PRO A 11 65.82 41.16 2.45
C PRO A 11 64.43 41.14 1.82
N ALA A 12 64.22 40.18 0.92
CA ALA A 12 62.93 39.84 0.35
C ALA A 12 61.97 39.36 1.46
N LEU A 13 60.96 40.17 1.77
CA LEU A 13 59.86 39.77 2.63
C LEU A 13 58.82 39.03 1.75
N ALA A 14 58.91 37.71 1.71
CA ALA A 14 57.91 36.85 1.11
C ALA A 14 56.63 36.89 1.95
N ILE A 15 55.63 37.66 1.51
CA ILE A 15 54.28 37.61 2.07
C ILE A 15 53.63 36.32 1.54
N GLY A 16 53.72 35.26 2.34
CA GLY A 16 52.99 34.02 2.10
C GLY A 16 51.50 34.27 2.27
N THR A 17 50.77 34.28 1.16
CA THR A 17 49.31 34.20 1.13
C THR A 17 48.87 32.84 1.66
N ALA A 18 48.57 32.76 2.95
CA ALA A 18 47.87 31.62 3.54
C ALA A 18 46.41 31.66 3.06
N TRP A 19 46.14 31.02 1.93
CA TRP A 19 44.80 30.71 1.48
C TRP A 19 44.24 29.67 2.45
N PHE A 20 43.56 30.13 3.50
CA PHE A 20 42.69 29.26 4.31
C PHE A 20 41.56 28.79 3.40
N GLY A 21 41.79 27.64 2.75
CA GLY A 21 40.74 26.87 2.11
C GLY A 21 39.74 26.49 3.18
N THR A 22 38.69 27.29 3.32
CA THR A 22 37.49 26.90 4.05
C THR A 22 36.89 25.75 3.26
N THR A 23 37.24 24.52 3.63
CA THR A 23 36.46 23.34 3.29
C THR A 23 35.07 23.58 3.87
N HIS A 24 34.17 24.12 3.06
CA HIS A 24 32.74 24.02 3.32
C HIS A 24 32.46 22.53 3.35
N ALA A 25 32.41 21.97 4.55
CA ALA A 25 31.70 20.73 4.77
C ALA A 25 30.28 21.02 4.30
N TRP A 26 29.94 20.54 3.11
CA TRP A 26 28.56 20.50 2.65
C TRP A 26 27.86 19.62 3.69
N ALA A 27 27.16 20.25 4.62
CA ALA A 27 26.18 19.57 5.43
C ALA A 27 25.28 18.85 4.43
N ALA A 28 25.24 17.51 4.50
CA ALA A 28 24.23 16.76 3.77
C ALA A 28 22.90 17.43 4.08
N ASP A 29 22.22 17.97 3.06
CA ASP A 29 20.96 18.67 3.24
C ASP A 29 20.06 17.83 4.15
N ALA A 30 19.67 18.41 5.29
CA ALA A 30 18.93 17.68 6.31
C ALA A 30 17.61 17.18 5.71
N PHE A 31 17.42 15.86 5.66
CA PHE A 31 16.17 15.27 5.22
C PHE A 31 15.06 15.50 6.27
N PRO A 32 13.84 15.89 5.88
CA PRO A 32 13.42 16.28 4.53
C PRO A 32 13.61 17.79 4.25
N SER A 33 14.09 18.12 3.05
CA SER A 33 14.35 19.50 2.61
C SER A 33 13.27 20.08 1.71
N LYS A 34 12.31 19.25 1.29
CA LYS A 34 11.18 19.60 0.41
C LYS A 34 9.96 18.73 0.75
N PRO A 35 8.78 19.02 0.20
CA PRO A 35 7.60 18.16 0.38
C PRO A 35 7.86 16.71 -0.03
N ILE A 36 7.25 15.79 0.72
CA ILE A 36 7.28 14.35 0.46
C ILE A 36 6.01 13.95 -0.27
N LYS A 37 6.13 13.10 -1.28
CA LYS A 37 5.02 12.51 -2.02
C LYS A 37 4.85 11.05 -1.62
N ILE A 38 3.64 10.66 -1.25
CA ILE A 38 3.24 9.25 -1.13
C ILE A 38 2.37 8.93 -2.34
N LEU A 39 2.92 8.13 -3.25
CA LEU A 39 2.21 7.65 -4.41
C LEU A 39 1.26 6.52 -4.01
N VAL A 40 0.00 6.62 -4.43
CA VAL A 40 -1.03 5.60 -4.21
C VAL A 40 -1.42 4.99 -5.55
N GLY A 41 -1.25 3.68 -5.71
CA GLY A 41 -1.47 2.97 -6.98
C GLY A 41 -2.92 2.74 -7.40
N PHE A 42 -3.87 3.38 -6.74
CA PHE A 42 -5.31 3.14 -6.89
C PHE A 42 -6.09 4.45 -6.88
N SER A 43 -7.31 4.40 -7.44
CA SER A 43 -8.19 5.57 -7.51
C SER A 43 -8.56 6.09 -6.10
N PRO A 44 -8.84 7.40 -5.96
CA PRO A 44 -9.29 7.97 -4.70
C PRO A 44 -10.54 7.29 -4.14
N GLY A 45 -10.70 7.31 -2.81
CA GLY A 45 -11.86 6.72 -2.12
C GLY A 45 -11.76 5.22 -1.86
N GLY A 46 -10.65 4.57 -2.22
CA GLY A 46 -10.30 3.23 -1.74
C GLY A 46 -9.50 3.25 -0.44
N SER A 47 -9.39 2.12 0.24
CA SER A 47 -8.69 1.99 1.53
C SER A 47 -7.27 2.60 1.55
N ASN A 48 -6.42 2.31 0.56
CA ASN A 48 -5.06 2.84 0.52
C ASN A 48 -5.02 4.38 0.49
N ASP A 49 -5.93 5.01 -0.25
CA ASP A 49 -6.07 6.46 -0.32
C ASP A 49 -6.57 7.01 1.03
N MET A 50 -7.59 6.38 1.62
CA MET A 50 -8.13 6.78 2.92
C MET A 50 -7.08 6.67 4.05
N VAL A 51 -6.31 5.58 4.10
CA VAL A 51 -5.23 5.39 5.07
C VAL A 51 -4.12 6.42 4.86
N ALA A 52 -3.68 6.63 3.60
CA ALA A 52 -2.65 7.61 3.29
C ALA A 52 -3.06 9.03 3.71
N ARG A 53 -4.32 9.41 3.43
CA ARG A 53 -4.88 10.72 3.81
C ARG A 53 -5.14 10.84 5.31
N LEU A 54 -5.41 9.75 6.02
CA LEU A 54 -5.55 9.74 7.47
C LEU A 54 -4.22 10.04 8.16
N ILE A 55 -3.14 9.39 7.74
CA ILE A 55 -1.82 9.54 8.39
C ILE A 55 -1.02 10.75 7.88
N GLY A 56 -1.26 11.19 6.63
CA GLY A 56 -0.49 12.23 5.95
C GLY A 56 -0.34 13.54 6.74
N PRO A 57 -1.42 14.14 7.27
CA PRO A 57 -1.34 15.38 8.05
C PRO A 57 -0.45 15.24 9.29
N LYS A 58 -0.59 14.15 10.06
CA LYS A 58 0.24 13.90 11.26
C LYS A 58 1.68 13.58 10.91
N LEU A 59 1.90 12.92 9.78
CA LEU A 59 3.24 12.68 9.25
C LEU A 59 3.91 14.00 8.83
N ALA A 60 3.16 14.93 8.24
CA ALA A 60 3.66 16.25 7.87
C ALA A 60 4.06 17.08 9.10
N GLU A 61 3.24 17.07 10.17
CA GLU A 61 3.58 17.69 11.45
C GLU A 61 4.90 17.13 12.01
N GLY A 62 5.07 15.80 12.01
CA GLY A 62 6.25 15.14 12.55
C GLY A 62 7.53 15.32 11.72
N LEU A 63 7.39 15.41 10.39
CA LEU A 63 8.52 15.56 9.46
C LEU A 63 8.89 17.03 9.19
N GLY A 64 8.03 17.99 9.54
CA GLY A 64 8.26 19.41 9.30
C GLY A 64 8.18 19.82 7.83
N GLN A 65 7.63 18.96 6.96
CA GLN A 65 7.42 19.19 5.54
C GLN A 65 6.05 18.67 5.12
N GLN A 66 5.47 19.26 4.08
CA GLN A 66 4.20 18.78 3.54
C GLN A 66 4.30 17.33 3.07
N VAL A 67 3.26 16.54 3.34
CA VAL A 67 3.08 15.18 2.81
C VAL A 67 1.91 15.21 1.82
N LEU A 68 2.23 15.00 0.55
CA LEU A 68 1.28 15.04 -0.56
C LEU A 68 0.88 13.62 -0.97
N ILE A 69 -0.41 13.35 -1.05
CA ILE A 69 -0.95 12.07 -1.55
C ILE A 69 -1.22 12.22 -3.04
N ASP A 70 -0.51 11.45 -3.88
CA ASP A 70 -0.60 11.48 -5.34
C ASP A 70 -1.11 10.12 -5.85
N ASN A 71 -2.38 10.07 -6.28
CA ASN A 71 -3.00 8.85 -6.81
C ASN A 71 -2.59 8.64 -8.27
N ARG A 72 -1.89 7.53 -8.54
CA ARG A 72 -1.49 7.08 -9.89
C ARG A 72 -2.07 5.70 -10.19
N PRO A 73 -3.37 5.62 -10.51
CA PRO A 73 -4.11 4.36 -10.60
C PRO A 73 -3.77 3.56 -11.85
N GLY A 74 -3.79 2.23 -11.73
CA GLY A 74 -3.73 1.29 -12.85
C GLY A 74 -2.69 0.18 -12.69
N ALA A 75 -2.86 -0.88 -13.50
CA ALA A 75 -2.01 -2.08 -13.49
C ALA A 75 -1.80 -2.67 -12.07
N GLY A 76 -2.87 -2.72 -11.27
CA GLY A 76 -2.81 -3.21 -9.88
C GLY A 76 -1.83 -2.45 -8.98
N GLY A 77 -1.46 -1.22 -9.34
CA GLY A 77 -0.52 -0.37 -8.60
C GLY A 77 0.89 -0.26 -9.22
N ASN A 78 1.21 -1.03 -10.26
CA ASN A 78 2.53 -1.00 -10.90
C ASN A 78 2.89 0.36 -11.53
N ILE A 79 1.90 1.17 -11.93
CA ILE A 79 2.15 2.51 -12.46
C ILE A 79 2.75 3.41 -11.38
N ALA A 80 2.17 3.41 -10.17
CA ALA A 80 2.71 4.17 -9.03
C ALA A 80 4.08 3.63 -8.59
N ALA A 81 4.26 2.31 -8.57
CA ALA A 81 5.53 1.70 -8.22
C ALA A 81 6.65 2.09 -9.20
N SER A 82 6.38 2.01 -10.51
CA SER A 82 7.35 2.41 -11.54
C SER A 82 7.68 3.91 -11.45
N ALA A 83 6.67 4.75 -11.16
CA ALA A 83 6.90 6.17 -10.94
C ALA A 83 7.75 6.47 -9.70
N MET A 84 7.58 5.71 -8.61
CA MET A 84 8.43 5.82 -7.43
C MET A 84 9.86 5.40 -7.76
N LEU A 85 10.05 4.27 -8.46
CA LEU A 85 11.38 3.77 -8.84
C LEU A 85 12.14 4.70 -9.79
N ALA A 86 11.43 5.47 -10.62
CA ALA A 86 12.03 6.48 -11.49
C ALA A 86 12.40 7.78 -10.76
N ALA A 87 11.96 7.97 -9.51
CA ALA A 87 12.27 9.15 -8.71
C ALA A 87 13.66 9.03 -8.07
N PRO A 88 14.29 10.17 -7.69
CA PRO A 88 15.51 10.13 -6.89
C PRO A 88 15.32 9.31 -5.60
N ALA A 89 16.31 8.49 -5.26
CA ALA A 89 16.34 7.71 -4.03
C ALA A 89 16.71 8.57 -2.81
N ASP A 90 16.04 9.72 -2.64
CA ASP A 90 16.30 10.72 -1.60
C ASP A 90 15.23 10.72 -0.49
N GLY A 91 14.24 9.81 -0.58
CA GLY A 91 13.14 9.65 0.39
C GLY A 91 11.94 10.59 0.19
N HIS A 92 11.94 11.49 -0.80
CA HIS A 92 10.83 12.41 -1.03
C HIS A 92 9.75 11.86 -1.95
N THR A 93 9.95 10.70 -2.55
CA THR A 93 8.91 9.96 -3.28
C THR A 93 8.83 8.55 -2.73
N LEU A 94 7.69 8.23 -2.13
CA LEU A 94 7.39 6.96 -1.48
C LEU A 94 6.19 6.32 -2.16
N LEU A 95 6.00 5.03 -1.93
CA LEU A 95 4.87 4.27 -2.43
C LEU A 95 4.06 3.72 -1.25
N MET A 96 2.74 3.90 -1.29
CA MET A 96 1.81 3.07 -0.52
C MET A 96 1.73 1.69 -1.18
N CYS A 97 2.64 0.80 -0.80
CA CYS A 97 2.77 -0.54 -1.34
C CYS A 97 1.75 -1.49 -0.71
N THR A 98 1.39 -2.54 -1.45
CA THR A 98 0.31 -3.46 -1.08
C THR A 98 0.69 -4.92 -1.32
N THR A 99 -0.07 -5.82 -0.71
CA THR A 99 -0.05 -7.27 -1.00
C THR A 99 -0.14 -7.57 -2.49
N GLY A 100 -1.03 -6.87 -3.22
CA GLY A 100 -1.19 -7.05 -4.67
C GLY A 100 0.10 -6.78 -5.43
N THR A 101 0.65 -5.58 -5.25
CA THR A 101 1.85 -5.12 -5.94
C THR A 101 3.10 -5.93 -5.61
N LEU A 102 3.31 -6.29 -4.35
CA LEU A 102 4.59 -6.86 -3.90
C LEU A 102 4.56 -8.37 -3.69
N SER A 103 3.40 -8.96 -3.39
CA SER A 103 3.32 -10.38 -3.04
C SER A 103 2.56 -11.23 -4.04
N ILE A 104 1.51 -10.70 -4.69
CA ILE A 104 0.65 -11.48 -5.59
C ILE A 104 1.16 -11.39 -7.04
N GLN A 105 1.30 -10.17 -7.56
CA GLN A 105 1.63 -9.95 -8.98
C GLN A 105 2.89 -10.67 -9.48
N PRO A 106 3.99 -10.80 -8.69
CA PRO A 106 5.15 -11.58 -9.11
C PRO A 106 4.87 -13.06 -9.42
N HIS A 107 3.75 -13.61 -8.95
CA HIS A 107 3.34 -15.00 -9.21
C HIS A 107 2.28 -15.13 -10.30
N VAL A 108 1.62 -14.03 -10.66
CA VAL A 108 0.51 -14.03 -11.62
C VAL A 108 0.97 -13.45 -12.96
N LEU A 109 1.61 -12.28 -12.95
CA LEU A 109 1.97 -11.57 -14.17
C LEU A 109 3.14 -12.24 -14.89
N LYS A 110 3.03 -12.39 -16.22
CA LYS A 110 4.10 -12.93 -17.07
C LYS A 110 5.39 -12.11 -17.02
N SER A 111 5.25 -10.79 -16.85
CA SER A 111 6.36 -9.85 -16.75
C SER A 111 6.04 -8.72 -15.78
N MET A 112 6.88 -8.54 -14.76
CA MET A 112 6.83 -7.38 -13.88
C MET A 112 7.68 -6.24 -14.46
N PRO A 113 7.26 -4.97 -14.28
CA PRO A 113 8.06 -3.82 -14.72
C PRO A 113 9.27 -3.51 -13.82
N PHE A 114 9.42 -4.22 -12.69
CA PHE A 114 10.51 -4.08 -11.73
C PHE A 114 10.69 -5.37 -10.92
N ASP A 115 11.85 -5.53 -10.28
CA ASP A 115 12.11 -6.60 -9.33
C ASP A 115 11.65 -6.18 -7.92
N SER A 116 10.52 -6.72 -7.46
CA SER A 116 9.93 -6.35 -6.17
C SER A 116 10.76 -6.75 -4.94
N GLU A 117 11.82 -7.53 -5.10
CA GLU A 117 12.78 -7.87 -4.05
C GLU A 117 14.02 -6.97 -4.06
N LYS A 118 14.50 -6.58 -5.25
CA LYS A 118 15.79 -5.87 -5.39
C LYS A 118 15.65 -4.37 -5.54
N ASP A 119 14.56 -3.90 -6.12
CA ASP A 119 14.41 -2.49 -6.51
C ASP A 119 13.70 -1.65 -5.44
N ILE A 120 13.15 -2.29 -4.40
CA ILE A 120 12.33 -1.65 -3.37
C ILE A 120 12.98 -1.78 -2.00
N VAL A 121 12.94 -0.70 -1.23
CA VAL A 121 13.27 -0.67 0.20
C VAL A 121 11.98 -0.65 1.01
N PRO A 122 11.68 -1.69 1.81
CA PRO A 122 10.57 -1.67 2.76
C PRO A 122 10.85 -0.63 3.86
N VAL A 123 9.91 0.29 4.10
CA VAL A 123 10.04 1.30 5.16
C VAL A 123 9.29 0.83 6.41
N THR A 124 7.99 0.55 6.28
CA THR A 124 7.17 0.06 7.39
C THR A 124 5.86 -0.54 6.89
N GLN A 125 5.38 -1.59 7.55
CA GLN A 125 4.00 -2.02 7.39
C GLN A 125 3.09 -1.06 8.16
N VAL A 126 2.09 -0.50 7.48
CA VAL A 126 1.19 0.50 8.06
C VAL A 126 0.02 -0.20 8.75
N VAL A 127 -0.67 -1.09 8.03
CA VAL A 127 -1.85 -1.82 8.55
C VAL A 127 -1.91 -3.26 8.05
N ASN A 128 -2.52 -4.15 8.84
CA ASN A 128 -3.26 -5.29 8.30
C ASN A 128 -4.65 -4.82 7.88
N ALA A 129 -5.12 -5.32 6.75
CA ALA A 129 -6.33 -4.87 6.10
C ALA A 129 -7.11 -6.09 5.56
N PRO A 130 -7.87 -6.77 6.43
CA PRO A 130 -8.70 -7.90 6.04
C PRO A 130 -9.80 -7.44 5.07
N TYR A 131 -10.15 -8.30 4.11
CA TYR A 131 -11.26 -8.05 3.22
C TYR A 131 -12.60 -8.41 3.86
N MET A 132 -13.66 -7.84 3.34
CA MET A 132 -15.04 -8.18 3.61
C MET A 132 -15.76 -8.41 2.29
N LEU A 133 -16.57 -9.46 2.25
CA LEU A 133 -17.46 -9.76 1.13
C LEU A 133 -18.70 -8.90 1.25
N LEU A 134 -18.90 -8.00 0.29
CA LEU A 134 -20.11 -7.20 0.17
C LEU A 134 -20.85 -7.52 -1.12
N VAL A 135 -22.17 -7.40 -1.06
CA VAL A 135 -23.07 -7.50 -2.23
C VAL A 135 -23.95 -6.27 -2.34
N ASN A 136 -24.45 -6.00 -3.55
CA ASN A 136 -25.53 -5.04 -3.73
C ASN A 136 -26.75 -5.45 -2.89
N SER A 137 -27.44 -4.50 -2.25
CA SER A 137 -28.55 -4.83 -1.33
C SER A 137 -29.79 -5.42 -2.02
N ASN A 138 -29.98 -5.17 -3.32
CA ASN A 138 -31.06 -5.72 -4.15
C ASN A 138 -30.81 -7.18 -4.55
N LEU A 139 -29.57 -7.69 -4.42
CA LEU A 139 -29.29 -9.10 -4.66
C LEU A 139 -30.03 -9.93 -3.58
N PRO A 140 -30.82 -10.95 -3.95
CA PRO A 140 -31.71 -11.67 -3.02
C PRO A 140 -30.94 -12.71 -2.19
N VAL A 141 -29.83 -12.29 -1.57
CA VAL A 141 -28.95 -13.13 -0.75
C VAL A 141 -28.55 -12.40 0.52
N LYS A 142 -28.66 -13.06 1.67
CA LYS A 142 -28.37 -12.48 2.99
C LYS A 142 -27.20 -13.16 3.70
N SER A 143 -26.66 -14.22 3.12
CA SER A 143 -25.55 -14.99 3.67
C SER A 143 -24.63 -15.49 2.54
N VAL A 144 -23.40 -15.88 2.90
CA VAL A 144 -22.47 -16.52 1.94
C VAL A 144 -23.08 -17.80 1.36
N LYS A 145 -23.79 -18.57 2.18
CA LYS A 145 -24.49 -19.80 1.74
C LYS A 145 -25.54 -19.50 0.67
N GLU A 146 -26.35 -18.45 0.87
CA GLU A 146 -27.33 -18.00 -0.12
C GLU A 146 -26.65 -17.47 -1.40
N LEU A 147 -25.56 -16.72 -1.27
CA LEU A 147 -24.78 -16.27 -2.42
C LEU A 147 -24.25 -17.45 -3.26
N ILE A 148 -23.68 -18.46 -2.60
CA ILE A 148 -23.18 -19.68 -3.27
C ILE A 148 -24.33 -20.41 -3.97
N ALA A 149 -25.46 -20.61 -3.28
CA ALA A 149 -26.62 -21.26 -3.87
C ALA A 149 -27.18 -20.48 -5.07
N TYR A 150 -27.23 -19.15 -4.97
CA TYR A 150 -27.68 -18.26 -6.04
C TYR A 150 -26.76 -18.33 -7.25
N ALA A 151 -25.44 -18.26 -7.04
CA ALA A 151 -24.44 -18.37 -8.11
C ALA A 151 -24.48 -19.73 -8.83
N ARG A 152 -24.74 -20.84 -8.11
CA ARG A 152 -24.88 -22.17 -8.73
C ARG A 152 -26.07 -22.29 -9.68
N GLN A 153 -27.15 -21.55 -9.42
CA GLN A 153 -28.31 -21.52 -10.30
C GLN A 153 -28.10 -20.65 -11.54
N LYS A 154 -27.07 -19.79 -11.52
CA LYS A 154 -26.83 -18.73 -12.49
C LYS A 154 -25.34 -18.65 -12.88
N PRO A 155 -24.77 -19.75 -13.41
CA PRO A 155 -23.35 -19.80 -13.73
C PRO A 155 -22.99 -18.73 -14.75
N GLY A 156 -21.95 -17.94 -14.45
CA GLY A 156 -21.47 -16.87 -15.32
C GLY A 156 -22.27 -15.55 -15.29
N GLU A 157 -23.43 -15.52 -14.60
CA GLU A 157 -24.23 -14.28 -14.50
C GLU A 157 -23.79 -13.37 -13.34
N ILE A 158 -23.24 -13.95 -12.28
CA ILE A 158 -22.77 -13.17 -11.12
C ILE A 158 -21.37 -12.65 -11.41
N ASN A 159 -21.21 -11.35 -11.34
CA ASN A 159 -19.94 -10.68 -11.50
C ASN A 159 -19.41 -10.13 -10.17
N PHE A 160 -18.10 -10.12 -10.01
CA PHE A 160 -17.44 -9.55 -8.84
C PHE A 160 -16.39 -8.52 -9.25
N ALA A 161 -16.41 -7.39 -8.55
CA ALA A 161 -15.44 -6.33 -8.79
C ALA A 161 -14.16 -6.53 -7.97
N SER A 162 -13.10 -5.85 -8.40
CA SER A 162 -11.87 -5.67 -7.61
C SER A 162 -11.22 -4.33 -7.92
N SER A 163 -10.19 -3.97 -7.15
CA SER A 163 -9.34 -2.81 -7.43
C SER A 163 -8.33 -3.02 -8.59
N GLY A 164 -8.39 -4.17 -9.28
CA GLY A 164 -7.60 -4.48 -10.47
C GLY A 164 -7.22 -5.96 -10.56
N THR A 165 -6.79 -6.38 -11.74
CA THR A 165 -6.22 -7.72 -11.96
C THR A 165 -5.02 -7.97 -11.03
N ALA A 166 -4.91 -9.21 -10.56
CA ALA A 166 -3.87 -9.64 -9.63
C ALA A 166 -3.78 -8.80 -8.32
N THR A 167 -4.89 -8.23 -7.87
CA THR A 167 -5.01 -7.64 -6.53
C THR A 167 -5.55 -8.67 -5.53
N GLY A 168 -5.44 -8.37 -4.22
CA GLY A 168 -5.94 -9.27 -3.18
C GLY A 168 -7.45 -9.53 -3.29
N GLY A 169 -8.25 -8.51 -3.64
CA GLY A 169 -9.70 -8.66 -3.81
C GLY A 169 -10.07 -9.51 -5.03
N HIS A 170 -9.29 -9.41 -6.11
CA HIS A 170 -9.42 -10.32 -7.26
C HIS A 170 -9.18 -11.78 -6.83
N LEU A 171 -8.07 -12.03 -6.15
CA LEU A 171 -7.70 -13.36 -5.67
C LEU A 171 -8.70 -13.91 -4.65
N ALA A 172 -9.26 -13.08 -3.77
CA ALA A 172 -10.31 -13.50 -2.86
C ALA A 172 -11.56 -13.98 -3.61
N GLY A 173 -11.95 -13.29 -4.69
CA GLY A 173 -13.05 -13.72 -5.57
C GLY A 173 -12.75 -15.05 -6.26
N GLU A 174 -11.57 -15.21 -6.84
CA GLU A 174 -11.14 -16.46 -7.47
C GLU A 174 -11.02 -17.63 -6.48
N MET A 175 -10.54 -17.37 -5.26
CA MET A 175 -10.53 -18.36 -4.19
C MET A 175 -11.95 -18.79 -3.81
N LEU A 176 -12.91 -17.87 -3.77
CA LEU A 176 -14.31 -18.20 -3.50
C LEU A 176 -14.89 -19.03 -4.65
N LYS A 177 -14.63 -18.61 -5.89
CA LYS A 177 -15.02 -19.30 -7.12
C LYS A 177 -14.58 -20.77 -7.10
N SER A 178 -13.28 -21.00 -6.94
CA SER A 178 -12.66 -22.33 -6.90
C SER A 178 -13.18 -23.19 -5.73
N ARG A 179 -13.17 -22.66 -4.50
CA ARG A 179 -13.52 -23.45 -3.30
C ARG A 179 -15.00 -23.74 -3.16
N ALA A 180 -15.88 -22.82 -3.60
CA ALA A 180 -17.32 -23.04 -3.56
C ALA A 180 -17.84 -23.81 -4.79
N GLY A 181 -17.00 -24.02 -5.81
CA GLY A 181 -17.40 -24.63 -7.08
C GLY A 181 -18.52 -23.84 -7.75
N ILE A 182 -18.36 -22.52 -7.82
CA ILE A 182 -19.32 -21.61 -8.47
C ILE A 182 -18.66 -20.95 -9.68
N ASP A 183 -19.46 -20.53 -10.65
CA ASP A 183 -18.96 -19.76 -11.79
C ASP A 183 -19.39 -18.30 -11.68
N ILE A 184 -18.44 -17.44 -11.35
CA ILE A 184 -18.59 -15.99 -11.24
C ILE A 184 -17.52 -15.30 -12.10
N VAL A 185 -17.83 -14.09 -12.58
CA VAL A 185 -17.01 -13.36 -13.57
C VAL A 185 -16.32 -12.17 -12.92
N HIS A 186 -15.01 -12.04 -13.12
CA HIS A 186 -14.24 -10.90 -12.62
C HIS A 186 -14.46 -9.64 -13.46
N VAL A 187 -14.58 -8.49 -12.78
CA VAL A 187 -14.55 -7.17 -13.41
C VAL A 187 -13.46 -6.32 -12.75
N ALA A 188 -12.39 -6.05 -13.50
CA ALA A 188 -11.26 -5.27 -13.02
C ALA A 188 -11.51 -3.76 -13.13
N TYR A 189 -11.36 -3.03 -12.01
CA TYR A 189 -11.33 -1.58 -11.98
C TYR A 189 -9.91 -1.06 -11.74
N LYS A 190 -9.71 0.25 -11.85
CA LYS A 190 -8.43 0.90 -11.49
C LYS A 190 -8.27 1.18 -9.99
N GLY A 191 -9.26 0.79 -9.19
CA GLY A 191 -9.33 1.00 -7.74
C GLY A 191 -10.75 0.89 -7.21
N THR A 192 -10.90 0.75 -5.89
CA THR A 192 -12.20 0.52 -5.23
C THR A 192 -13.19 1.67 -5.44
N GLY A 193 -12.76 2.93 -5.56
CA GLY A 193 -13.68 4.06 -5.62
C GLY A 193 -14.75 3.95 -6.72
N GLN A 194 -14.33 3.59 -7.94
CA GLN A 194 -15.26 3.35 -9.05
C GLN A 194 -16.04 2.04 -8.86
N ALA A 195 -15.35 0.95 -8.49
CA ALA A 195 -15.98 -0.36 -8.25
C ALA A 195 -17.13 -0.27 -7.23
N MET A 196 -16.98 0.57 -6.20
CA MET A 196 -17.98 0.78 -5.16
C MET A 196 -19.22 1.51 -5.70
N THR A 197 -19.02 2.49 -6.58
CA THR A 197 -20.12 3.21 -7.24
C THR A 197 -20.96 2.24 -8.07
N ASP A 198 -20.29 1.39 -8.86
CA ASP A 198 -20.93 0.40 -9.73
C ASP A 198 -21.60 -0.72 -8.93
N LEU A 199 -21.02 -1.12 -7.80
CA LEU A 199 -21.63 -2.07 -6.87
C LEU A 199 -22.91 -1.51 -6.25
N ILE A 200 -22.89 -0.25 -5.80
CA ILE A 200 -24.10 0.41 -5.25
C ILE A 200 -25.18 0.53 -6.32
N ALA A 201 -24.80 0.83 -7.56
CA ALA A 201 -25.70 0.93 -8.70
C ALA A 201 -26.19 -0.44 -9.22
N GLY A 202 -25.59 -1.55 -8.77
CA GLY A 202 -25.95 -2.90 -9.19
C GLY A 202 -25.39 -3.31 -10.55
N GLN A 203 -24.41 -2.58 -11.08
CA GLN A 203 -23.69 -2.95 -12.32
C GLN A 203 -22.73 -4.13 -12.08
N VAL A 204 -22.23 -4.23 -10.85
CA VAL A 204 -21.53 -5.42 -10.34
C VAL A 204 -22.26 -5.97 -9.12
N SER A 205 -22.18 -7.29 -8.91
CA SER A 205 -23.02 -7.99 -7.92
C SER A 205 -22.36 -8.06 -6.54
N MET A 206 -21.04 -8.22 -6.52
CA MET A 206 -20.28 -8.39 -5.28
C MET A 206 -18.86 -7.82 -5.37
N ILE A 207 -18.22 -7.63 -4.22
CA ILE A 207 -16.82 -7.22 -4.09
C ILE A 207 -16.22 -7.84 -2.82
N PHE A 208 -14.93 -8.17 -2.88
CA PHE A 208 -14.10 -8.27 -1.68
C PHE A 208 -13.36 -6.94 -1.50
N ASP A 209 -13.81 -6.12 -0.55
CA ASP A 209 -13.25 -4.81 -0.26
C ASP A 209 -12.89 -4.64 1.22
N GLN A 210 -12.04 -3.68 1.55
CA GLN A 210 -11.68 -3.41 2.93
C GLN A 210 -12.79 -2.59 3.63
N PRO A 211 -13.09 -2.85 4.91
CA PRO A 211 -14.23 -2.23 5.59
C PRO A 211 -14.18 -0.69 5.61
N VAL A 212 -12.98 -0.10 5.71
CA VAL A 212 -12.77 1.35 5.72
C VAL A 212 -13.42 2.09 4.55
N SER A 213 -13.45 1.49 3.35
CA SER A 213 -14.05 2.09 2.15
C SER A 213 -15.52 1.71 1.97
N SER A 214 -15.96 0.59 2.53
CA SER A 214 -17.24 -0.05 2.18
C SER A 214 -18.31 0.00 3.27
N MET A 215 -17.93 -0.04 4.55
CA MET A 215 -18.89 -0.26 5.64
C MET A 215 -19.87 0.88 5.87
N GLN A 216 -19.54 2.11 5.45
CA GLN A 216 -20.50 3.21 5.45
C GLN A 216 -21.74 2.91 4.60
N TYR A 217 -21.59 2.21 3.47
CA TYR A 217 -22.68 1.86 2.58
C TYR A 217 -23.48 0.65 3.06
N ALA A 218 -22.82 -0.28 3.75
CA ALA A 218 -23.49 -1.37 4.45
C ALA A 218 -24.37 -0.84 5.59
N ARG A 219 -23.84 0.08 6.40
CA ARG A 219 -24.60 0.76 7.47
C ARG A 219 -25.78 1.56 6.96
N SER A 220 -25.67 2.16 5.76
CA SER A 220 -26.78 2.88 5.13
C SER A 220 -27.75 1.98 4.35
N GLY A 221 -27.59 0.65 4.38
CA GLY A 221 -28.46 -0.31 3.69
C GLY A 221 -28.31 -0.37 2.16
N LYS A 222 -27.33 0.34 1.58
CA LYS A 222 -27.07 0.32 0.12
C LYS A 222 -26.34 -0.95 -0.30
N LEU A 223 -25.53 -1.50 0.60
CA LEU A 223 -24.84 -2.77 0.44
C LEU A 223 -25.19 -3.70 1.59
N ARG A 224 -24.88 -4.98 1.41
CA ARG A 224 -24.94 -5.98 2.49
C ARG A 224 -23.57 -6.61 2.66
N ALA A 225 -23.01 -6.52 3.85
CA ALA A 225 -21.80 -7.25 4.22
C ALA A 225 -22.19 -8.68 4.63
N LEU A 226 -21.61 -9.69 3.95
CA LEU A 226 -21.95 -11.09 4.15
C LEU A 226 -20.97 -11.81 5.06
N ALA A 227 -19.67 -11.53 4.91
CA ALA A 227 -18.63 -12.18 5.68
C ALA A 227 -17.30 -11.42 5.64
N VAL A 228 -16.46 -11.63 6.65
CA VAL A 228 -15.06 -11.20 6.66
C VAL A 228 -14.17 -12.30 6.08
N ALA A 229 -13.24 -11.92 5.22
CA ALA A 229 -12.24 -12.79 4.62
C ALA A 229 -10.94 -12.78 5.44
N SER A 230 -11.05 -13.21 6.70
CA SER A 230 -9.95 -13.38 7.64
C SER A 230 -10.18 -14.62 8.51
N PRO A 231 -9.13 -15.16 9.18
CA PRO A 231 -9.27 -16.35 10.03
C PRO A 231 -10.20 -16.15 11.22
N ARG A 232 -10.42 -14.90 11.65
CA ARG A 232 -11.25 -14.51 12.79
C ARG A 232 -12.09 -13.29 12.42
N ARG A 233 -13.25 -13.12 13.06
CA ARG A 233 -14.10 -11.93 12.90
C ARG A 233 -13.34 -10.66 13.29
N LEU A 234 -13.76 -9.53 12.73
CA LEU A 234 -13.17 -8.24 13.09
C LEU A 234 -13.77 -7.75 14.41
N PRO A 235 -12.96 -7.26 15.37
CA PRO A 235 -13.48 -6.69 16.60
C PRO A 235 -14.47 -5.53 16.37
N ALA A 236 -14.28 -4.76 15.30
CA ALA A 236 -15.18 -3.66 14.92
C ALA A 236 -16.54 -4.14 14.35
N PHE A 237 -16.62 -5.40 13.92
CA PHE A 237 -17.80 -5.97 13.26
C PHE A 237 -18.06 -7.41 13.76
N PRO A 238 -18.31 -7.60 15.07
CA PRO A 238 -18.36 -8.94 15.69
C PRO A 238 -19.54 -9.78 15.21
N ASP A 239 -20.60 -9.16 14.69
CA ASP A 239 -21.79 -9.84 14.19
C ASP A 239 -21.64 -10.38 12.76
N ILE A 240 -20.61 -9.95 12.03
CA ILE A 240 -20.34 -10.41 10.67
C ILE A 240 -19.45 -11.66 10.76
N PRO A 241 -19.92 -12.83 10.26
CA PRO A 241 -19.16 -14.07 10.35
C PRO A 241 -17.92 -14.03 9.45
N THR A 242 -16.99 -14.96 9.63
CA THR A 242 -15.93 -15.18 8.63
C THR A 242 -16.45 -16.00 7.45
N VAL A 243 -15.77 -15.95 6.31
CA VAL A 243 -16.06 -16.81 5.16
C VAL A 243 -15.91 -18.30 5.54
N ALA A 244 -14.95 -18.61 6.41
CA ALA A 244 -14.76 -19.96 6.96
C ALA A 244 -15.94 -20.42 7.83
N GLU A 245 -16.41 -19.58 8.76
CA GLU A 245 -17.61 -19.84 9.57
C GLU A 245 -18.87 -20.02 8.69
N ALA A 246 -18.88 -19.38 7.52
CA ALA A 246 -19.99 -19.44 6.57
C ALA A 246 -19.92 -20.64 5.60
N GLY A 247 -18.98 -21.57 5.80
CA GLY A 247 -18.93 -22.86 5.09
C GLY A 247 -17.87 -22.98 3.99
N VAL A 248 -16.93 -22.04 3.90
CA VAL A 248 -15.80 -22.12 2.95
C VAL A 248 -14.48 -22.14 3.75
N PRO A 249 -13.99 -23.33 4.16
CA PRO A 249 -12.84 -23.45 5.05
C PRO A 249 -11.54 -22.90 4.43
N ASP A 250 -10.53 -22.69 5.28
CA ASP A 250 -9.17 -22.23 4.95
C ASP A 250 -9.10 -20.89 4.20
N PHE A 251 -10.12 -20.04 4.32
CA PHE A 251 -10.26 -18.81 3.54
C PHE A 251 -9.58 -17.62 4.23
N ASP A 252 -8.31 -17.37 3.89
CA ASP A 252 -7.49 -16.30 4.48
C ASP A 252 -6.71 -15.48 3.43
N PRO A 253 -7.41 -14.62 2.65
CA PRO A 253 -6.76 -13.64 1.78
C PRO A 253 -6.47 -12.32 2.53
N VAL A 254 -6.12 -12.36 3.83
CA VAL A 254 -5.77 -11.12 4.57
C VAL A 254 -4.65 -10.39 3.84
N THR A 255 -4.85 -9.08 3.65
CA THR A 255 -3.91 -8.18 3.00
C THR A 255 -3.33 -7.17 3.96
N TRP A 256 -2.39 -6.38 3.46
CA TRP A 256 -1.69 -5.34 4.19
C TRP A 256 -1.41 -4.16 3.26
N ALA A 257 -1.19 -3.00 3.87
CA ALA A 257 -0.64 -1.83 3.21
C ALA A 257 0.62 -1.37 3.97
N GLY A 258 1.60 -0.86 3.22
CA GLY A 258 2.89 -0.44 3.74
C GLY A 258 3.44 0.76 3.01
N ILE A 259 4.51 1.33 3.55
CA ILE A 259 5.32 2.35 2.87
C ILE A 259 6.60 1.71 2.36
N CYS A 260 6.90 2.01 1.11
CA CYS A 260 8.08 1.55 0.39
C CYS A 260 8.82 2.74 -0.25
N ALA A 261 10.13 2.61 -0.45
CA ALA A 261 10.99 3.62 -1.08
C ALA A 261 11.85 3.01 -2.20
N PRO A 262 12.43 3.83 -3.10
CA PRO A 262 13.35 3.34 -4.13
C PRO A 262 14.60 2.68 -3.53
N LYS A 263 15.17 1.72 -4.27
CA LYS A 263 16.51 1.18 -4.01
C LYS A 263 17.51 2.32 -3.81
N ASN A 264 18.47 2.11 -2.91
CA ASN A 264 19.51 3.07 -2.53
C ASN A 264 19.03 4.28 -1.74
N THR A 265 17.77 4.33 -1.30
CA THR A 265 17.34 5.34 -0.33
C THR A 265 18.18 5.22 0.95
N PRO A 266 18.83 6.29 1.44
CA PRO A 266 19.72 6.19 2.60
C PRO A 266 19.03 5.61 3.82
N THR A 267 19.72 4.73 4.55
CA THR A 267 19.17 4.06 5.75
C THR A 267 18.63 5.06 6.77
N ALA A 268 19.36 6.15 7.05
CA ALA A 268 18.92 7.17 7.99
C ALA A 268 17.60 7.86 7.58
N VAL A 269 17.34 7.99 6.26
CA VAL A 269 16.09 8.54 5.71
C VAL A 269 14.95 7.55 5.90
N VAL A 270 15.19 6.27 5.59
CA VAL A 270 14.22 5.17 5.80
C VAL A 270 13.82 5.09 7.27
N GLU A 271 14.78 5.07 8.17
CA GLU A 271 14.53 5.04 9.61
C GLU A 271 13.81 6.29 10.10
N ARG A 272 14.15 7.47 9.58
CA ARG A 272 13.45 8.73 9.92
C ARG A 272 11.97 8.66 9.55
N ILE A 273 11.66 8.21 8.34
CA ILE A 273 10.28 8.05 7.86
C ILE A 273 9.56 6.97 8.70
N GLN A 274 10.20 5.82 8.91
CA GLN A 274 9.61 4.73 9.68
C GLN A 274 9.25 5.17 11.10
N ARG A 275 10.17 5.85 11.81
CA ARG A 275 9.91 6.32 13.18
C ARG A 275 8.70 7.26 13.24
N GLU A 276 8.58 8.19 12.30
CA GLU A 276 7.44 9.10 12.28
C GLU A 276 6.13 8.38 11.91
N VAL A 277 6.14 7.46 10.94
CA VAL A 277 4.94 6.67 10.63
C VAL A 277 4.51 5.81 11.82
N ALA A 278 5.45 5.13 12.49
CA ALA A 278 5.16 4.33 13.68
C ALA A 278 4.60 5.18 14.83
N LYS A 279 5.15 6.38 15.05
CA LYS A 279 4.64 7.35 16.02
C LYS A 279 3.20 7.77 15.69
N VAL A 280 2.90 8.09 14.43
CA VAL A 280 1.55 8.46 13.99
C VAL A 280 0.56 7.32 14.20
N LEU A 281 0.94 6.09 13.88
CA LEU A 281 0.07 4.91 14.06
C LEU A 281 -0.18 4.58 15.54
N ALA A 282 0.74 4.95 16.43
CA ALA A 282 0.60 4.80 17.87
C ALA A 282 -0.26 5.91 18.51
N MET A 283 -0.60 6.98 17.79
CA MET A 283 -1.48 8.03 18.30
C MET A 283 -2.88 7.46 18.58
N PRO A 284 -3.47 7.65 19.78
CA PRO A 284 -4.73 7.04 20.16
C PRO A 284 -5.88 7.32 19.19
N GLU A 285 -5.97 8.54 18.64
CA GLU A 285 -6.99 8.94 17.69
C GLU A 285 -6.84 8.24 16.33
N ILE A 286 -5.62 8.03 15.86
CA ILE A 286 -5.33 7.32 14.61
C ILE A 286 -5.59 5.83 14.79
N ALA A 287 -5.05 5.23 15.85
CA ALA A 287 -5.24 3.82 16.14
C ALA A 287 -6.73 3.46 16.32
N LYS A 288 -7.47 4.25 17.12
CA LYS A 288 -8.92 4.06 17.30
C LYS A 288 -9.67 4.19 15.98
N ARG A 289 -9.30 5.15 15.14
CA ARG A 289 -9.94 5.34 13.83
C ARG A 289 -9.73 4.14 12.92
N LEU A 290 -8.47 3.69 12.78
CA LEU A 290 -8.13 2.51 11.98
C LEU A 290 -8.87 1.26 12.45
N ILE A 291 -8.89 1.01 13.77
CA ILE A 291 -9.59 -0.15 14.36
C ILE A 291 -11.10 -0.07 14.10
N ALA A 292 -11.72 1.11 14.32
CA ALA A 292 -13.15 1.30 14.05
C ALA A 292 -13.52 1.12 12.57
N ASP A 293 -12.56 1.36 11.68
CA ASP A 293 -12.67 1.15 10.23
C ASP A 293 -12.25 -0.27 9.81
N GLY A 294 -12.04 -1.20 10.76
CA GLY A 294 -11.74 -2.61 10.50
C GLY A 294 -10.30 -2.91 10.08
N LEU A 295 -9.37 -1.99 10.35
CA LEU A 295 -7.94 -2.13 10.05
C LEU A 295 -7.14 -2.31 11.35
N GLU A 296 -6.00 -2.99 11.27
CA GLU A 296 -5.11 -3.16 12.43
C GLU A 296 -3.83 -2.36 12.20
N PRO A 297 -3.54 -1.29 12.98
CA PRO A 297 -2.28 -0.57 12.87
C PRO A 297 -1.09 -1.46 13.25
N VAL A 298 0.00 -1.38 12.48
CA VAL A 298 1.21 -2.20 12.69
C VAL A 298 2.42 -1.35 13.05
N GLY A 299 2.89 -0.48 12.15
CA GLY A 299 4.06 0.39 12.40
C GLY A 299 5.37 -0.39 12.59
N SER A 300 5.59 -1.45 11.80
CA SER A 300 6.76 -2.33 11.94
C SER A 300 8.09 -1.60 11.71
N THR A 301 9.21 -2.20 12.15
CA THR A 301 10.53 -1.79 11.67
C THR A 301 10.72 -2.19 10.19
N PRO A 302 11.71 -1.61 9.48
CA PRO A 302 12.05 -2.01 8.11
C PRO A 302 12.41 -3.50 7.99
N GLU A 303 13.15 -4.04 8.97
CA GLU A 303 13.61 -5.44 9.01
C GLU A 303 12.43 -6.40 9.21
N GLN A 304 11.54 -6.07 10.16
CA GLN A 304 10.30 -6.81 10.38
C GLN A 304 9.45 -6.82 9.11
N PHE A 305 9.32 -5.67 8.44
CA PHE A 305 8.56 -5.59 7.21
C PHE A 305 9.17 -6.43 6.09
N ARG A 306 10.50 -6.40 5.93
CA ARG A 306 11.22 -7.23 4.96
C ARG A 306 10.99 -8.72 5.20
N ALA A 307 11.10 -9.17 6.45
CA ALA A 307 10.85 -10.57 6.82
C ALA A 307 9.39 -10.97 6.54
N PHE A 308 8.44 -10.09 6.86
CA PHE A 308 7.04 -10.26 6.56
C PHE A 308 6.77 -10.39 5.06
N LEU A 309 7.31 -9.50 4.22
CA LEU A 309 7.16 -9.53 2.76
C LEU A 309 7.65 -10.86 2.16
N ALA A 310 8.79 -11.37 2.63
CA ALA A 310 9.32 -12.65 2.17
C ALA A 310 8.38 -13.82 2.52
N ALA A 311 7.79 -13.82 3.72
CA ALA A 311 6.81 -14.82 4.14
C ALA A 311 5.50 -14.70 3.35
N ASP A 312 5.03 -13.48 3.13
CA ASP A 312 3.79 -13.19 2.45
C ASP A 312 3.85 -13.54 0.95
N LYS A 313 4.96 -13.24 0.26
CA LYS A 313 5.22 -13.75 -1.10
C LYS A 313 5.07 -15.26 -1.18
N ARG A 314 5.72 -16.00 -0.27
CA ARG A 314 5.62 -17.48 -0.24
C ARG A 314 4.19 -17.96 0.00
N LYS A 315 3.42 -17.26 0.85
CA LYS A 315 1.99 -17.55 1.07
C LYS A 315 1.22 -17.38 -0.23
N TRP A 316 1.34 -16.23 -0.88
CA TRP A 316 0.57 -15.91 -2.09
C TRP A 316 0.98 -16.73 -3.31
N GLY A 317 2.26 -17.10 -3.44
CA GLY A 317 2.70 -18.03 -4.49
C GLY A 317 2.02 -19.40 -4.39
N ARG A 318 1.74 -19.90 -3.17
CA ARG A 318 0.94 -21.12 -2.98
C ARG A 318 -0.51 -20.89 -3.35
N VAL A 319 -1.12 -19.82 -2.85
CA VAL A 319 -2.53 -19.49 -3.11
C VAL A 319 -2.82 -19.35 -4.61
N VAL A 320 -1.96 -18.64 -5.35
CA VAL A 320 -2.09 -18.47 -6.81
C VAL A 320 -2.05 -19.82 -7.52
N LYS A 321 -1.11 -20.69 -7.14
CA LYS A 321 -0.95 -22.02 -7.71
C LYS A 321 -2.16 -22.92 -7.42
N ASP A 322 -2.64 -22.90 -6.19
CA ASP A 322 -3.75 -23.76 -5.74
C ASP A 322 -5.09 -23.34 -6.34
N ALA A 323 -5.27 -22.05 -6.63
CA ALA A 323 -6.51 -21.51 -7.20
C ALA A 323 -6.55 -21.54 -8.74
N ASP A 324 -5.50 -22.04 -9.42
CA ASP A 324 -5.30 -21.98 -10.90
C ASP A 324 -5.56 -20.57 -11.49
N VAL A 325 -5.23 -19.52 -10.73
CA VAL A 325 -5.40 -18.14 -11.18
C VAL A 325 -4.35 -17.85 -12.24
N LYS A 326 -4.78 -17.70 -13.49
CA LYS A 326 -3.92 -17.34 -14.62
C LYS A 326 -3.90 -15.82 -14.78
N ALA A 327 -2.76 -15.27 -15.23
CA ALA A 327 -2.79 -13.93 -15.80
C ALA A 327 -3.68 -13.96 -17.06
N GLU A 328 -4.78 -13.20 -16.99
CA GLU A 328 -5.57 -12.81 -18.16
C GLU A 328 -4.71 -12.02 -19.15
#